data_AF-A0A267TBU7-F1
#
_entry.id   AF-A0A267TBU7-F1
#
_cell.length_a   1.000
_cell.length_b   1.000
_cell.length_c   1.000
_cell.angle_alpha   90.00
_cell.angle_beta   90.00
_cell.angle_gamma   90.00
#
_symmetry.space_group_name_H-M   'P 1'
#
loop_
_entity.id
_entity.type
_entity.pdbx_description
1 polymer ?
#
loop_
_entity_poly.entity_id
_entity_poly.type
_entity_poly.pdbx_seq_one_letter_code
_entity_poly.pdbx_strand_id
1 'polypeptide(L)' 'MKIGTVHALQGAEREIILFSPVYAPDDAEVFFFDRKNRPNMLNVAVSRAKSSFVVIGNAGVFQKNPTAPSGKLYQYLSKI' A
#
# COMPACT_ATOMS: atom_id res chain seq x y z
N MET A 1 13.40 -15.28 5.27
CA MET A 1 12.26 -14.60 4.62
C MET A 1 11.19 -14.35 5.67
N LYS A 2 10.78 -13.10 5.93
CA LYS A 2 9.72 -12.79 6.91
C LYS A 2 8.45 -12.40 6.13
N ILE A 3 7.39 -13.20 6.28
CA ILE A 3 6.07 -12.93 5.70
C ILE A 3 5.16 -12.50 6.85
N GLY A 4 4.42 -11.41 6.68
CA GLY A 4 3.53 -10.90 7.72
C GLY A 4 2.75 -9.68 7.24
N THR A 5 1.82 -9.21 8.06
CA THR A 5 1.05 -7.99 7.77
C THR A 5 1.90 -6.74 8.02
N VAL A 6 1.44 -5.58 7.55
CA VAL A 6 2.11 -4.28 7.78
C VAL A 6 2.40 -4.04 9.28
N HIS A 7 1.51 -4.47 10.17
CA HIS A 7 1.69 -4.36 11.63
C HIS A 7 2.82 -5.25 12.17
N ALA A 8 3.08 -6.41 11.55
CA ALA A 8 4.18 -7.30 11.93
C ALA A 8 5.60 -6.74 11.59
N LEU A 9 5.65 -5.60 10.90
CA LEU A 9 6.85 -4.86 10.52
C LEU A 9 6.99 -3.52 11.26
N GLN A 10 6.21 -3.27 12.32
CA GLN A 10 6.35 -2.05 13.09
C GLN A 10 7.73 -1.99 13.78
N GLY A 11 8.57 -1.01 13.40
CA GLY A 11 9.92 -0.84 13.93
C GLY A 11 11.02 -1.67 13.26
N ALA A 12 10.72 -2.44 12.20
CA ALA A 12 11.71 -3.26 11.50
C ALA A 12 11.70 -3.00 9.99
N GLU A 13 12.83 -2.58 9.44
CA GLU A 13 13.01 -2.33 8.00
C GLU A 13 13.57 -3.55 7.26
N ARG A 14 13.35 -3.61 5.94
CA ARG A 14 13.84 -4.67 5.04
C ARG A 14 14.34 -4.08 3.73
N GLU A 15 15.27 -4.77 3.08
CA GLU A 15 15.79 -4.38 1.76
C GLU A 15 14.66 -4.26 0.72
N ILE A 16 13.77 -5.24 0.68
CA ILE A 16 12.64 -5.30 -0.25
C ILE A 16 11.34 -5.51 0.54
N ILE A 17 10.30 -4.74 0.22
CA ILE A 17 8.93 -4.94 0.69
C ILE A 17 8.05 -5.30 -0.50
N LEU A 18 7.31 -6.41 -0.38
CA LEU A 18 6.23 -6.77 -1.28
C LEU A 18 4.91 -6.44 -0.61
N PHE A 19 4.15 -5.54 -1.22
CA PHE A 19 2.83 -5.12 -0.75
C PHE A 19 1.75 -5.67 -1.67
N SER A 20 0.81 -6.42 -1.09
CA SER A 20 -0.41 -6.85 -1.78
C SER A 20 -1.61 -6.22 -1.08
N PRO A 21 -2.48 -5.48 -1.81
CA PRO A 21 -3.70 -4.94 -1.23
C PRO A 21 -4.75 -6.04 -0.98
N VAL A 22 -4.59 -7.22 -1.59
CA VAL A 22 -5.54 -8.35 -1.60
C VAL A 22 -6.90 -8.06 -2.26
N TYR A 23 -7.31 -6.78 -2.32
CA TYR A 23 -8.59 -6.38 -2.87
C TYR A 23 -8.67 -6.42 -4.41
N ALA A 24 -9.89 -6.61 -4.90
CA ALA A 24 -10.37 -6.24 -6.22
C ALA A 24 -11.20 -4.93 -6.15
N PRO A 25 -11.45 -4.26 -7.29
CA PRO A 25 -12.15 -2.96 -7.32
C PRO A 25 -13.52 -2.95 -6.61
N ASP A 26 -14.26 -4.05 -6.61
CA ASP A 26 -15.63 -4.11 -6.08
C ASP A 26 -15.76 -4.76 -4.69
N ASP A 27 -14.64 -5.09 -4.05
CA ASP A 27 -14.66 -5.76 -2.75
C ASP A 27 -15.17 -4.88 -1.60
N ALA A 28 -15.09 -3.55 -1.75
CA ALA A 28 -15.56 -2.60 -0.76
C ALA A 28 -15.81 -1.21 -1.35
N GLU A 29 -16.73 -0.47 -0.72
CA GLU A 29 -16.89 0.97 -0.96
C GLU A 29 -15.66 1.77 -0.52
N VAL A 30 -15.07 1.42 0.64
CA VAL A 30 -13.86 2.04 1.18
C VAL A 30 -12.87 0.98 1.68
N PHE A 31 -11.69 0.93 1.08
CA PHE A 31 -10.63 0.00 1.45
C PHE A 31 -9.99 0.37 2.79
N PHE A 32 -9.43 -0.63 3.49
CA PHE A 32 -8.84 -0.44 4.81
C PHE A 32 -7.71 0.61 4.84
N PHE A 33 -6.86 0.66 3.82
CA PHE A 33 -5.79 1.66 3.68
C PHE A 33 -6.27 3.08 3.39
N ASP A 34 -7.54 3.26 3.01
CA ASP A 34 -8.13 4.58 2.72
C ASP A 34 -9.14 5.01 3.80
N ARG A 35 -9.42 4.16 4.80
CA ARG A 35 -10.38 4.47 5.86
C ARG A 35 -10.01 5.76 6.58
N LYS A 36 -11.01 6.64 6.72
CA LYS A 36 -10.87 7.97 7.35
C LYS A 36 -9.78 8.84 6.71
N ASN A 37 -9.40 8.55 5.46
CA ASN A 37 -8.32 9.24 4.76
C ASN A 37 -6.98 9.23 5.53
N ARG A 38 -6.75 8.20 6.38
CA ARG A 38 -5.55 8.11 7.22
C ARG A 38 -4.47 7.32 6.49
N PRO A 39 -3.31 7.92 6.17
CA PRO A 39 -2.27 7.24 5.38
C PRO A 39 -1.41 6.28 6.20
N ASN A 40 -1.65 6.16 7.51
CA ASN A 40 -0.74 5.49 8.46
C ASN A 40 -0.31 4.08 7.99
N MET A 41 -1.23 3.26 7.46
CA MET A 41 -0.87 1.92 7.02
C MET A 41 0.02 1.95 5.77
N LEU A 42 -0.29 2.78 4.77
CA LEU A 42 0.53 2.88 3.56
C LEU A 42 1.88 3.55 3.85
N ASN A 43 1.92 4.57 4.70
CA ASN A 43 3.17 5.19 5.14
C ASN A 43 4.07 4.16 5.83
N VAL A 44 3.52 3.31 6.71
CA VAL A 44 4.28 2.22 7.31
C VAL A 44 4.70 1.21 6.25
N ALA A 45 3.85 0.83 5.29
CA ALA A 45 4.25 -0.11 4.25
C ALA A 45 5.41 0.41 3.38
N VAL A 46 5.34 1.67 2.95
CA VAL A 46 6.34 2.31 2.09
C VAL A 46 7.64 2.58 2.84
N SER A 47 7.58 3.16 4.05
CA SER A 47 8.77 3.55 4.83
C SER A 47 9.61 2.38 5.37
N ARG A 48 9.16 1.13 5.20
CA ARG A 48 9.89 -0.05 5.69
C ARG A 48 10.80 -0.66 4.62
N ALA A 49 10.69 -0.22 3.37
CA ALA A 49 11.59 -0.60 2.29
C ALA A 49 12.85 0.26 2.32
N LYS A 50 14.02 -0.36 2.36
CA LYS A 50 15.31 0.33 2.25
C LYS A 50 15.73 0.54 0.80
N SER A 51 15.51 -0.47 -0.05
CA SER A 51 15.93 -0.45 -1.45
C SER A 51 14.74 -0.47 -2.40
N SER A 52 13.77 -1.37 -2.20
CA SER A 52 12.66 -1.53 -3.15
C SER A 52 11.32 -1.77 -2.47
N PHE A 53 10.30 -1.07 -2.97
CA PHE A 53 8.91 -1.27 -2.61
C PHE A 53 8.15 -1.74 -3.85
N VAL A 54 7.63 -2.97 -3.82
CA VAL A 54 6.94 -3.59 -4.95
C VAL A 54 5.48 -3.80 -4.59
N VAL A 55 4.58 -3.28 -5.41
CA VAL A 55 3.14 -3.52 -5.27
C VAL A 55 2.70 -4.61 -6.24
N ILE A 56 2.01 -5.63 -5.73
CA ILE A 56 1.41 -6.71 -6.52
C ILE A 56 -0.09 -6.71 -6.25
N GLY A 57 -0.88 -6.28 -7.24
CA GLY A 57 -2.34 -6.22 -7.12
C GLY A 57 -3.00 -5.56 -8.32
N ASN A 58 -4.32 -5.39 -8.25
CA ASN A 58 -5.09 -4.74 -9.31
C ASN A 58 -4.96 -3.21 -9.22
N ALA A 59 -4.50 -2.57 -10.30
CA ALA A 59 -4.32 -1.12 -10.36
C ALA A 59 -5.61 -0.33 -10.08
N GLY A 60 -6.78 -0.86 -10.48
CA GLY A 60 -8.08 -0.23 -10.26
C GLY A 60 -8.43 -0.03 -8.78
N VAL A 61 -7.84 -0.82 -7.88
CA VAL A 61 -7.98 -0.66 -6.42
C VAL A 61 -7.44 0.69 -5.94
N PHE A 62 -6.39 1.21 -6.59
CA PHE A 62 -5.75 2.45 -6.18
C PHE A 62 -6.28 3.68 -6.94
N GLN A 63 -7.09 3.49 -7.99
CA GLN A 63 -7.53 4.57 -8.88
C GLN A 63 -8.89 5.19 -8.48
N LYS A 64 -9.62 4.61 -7.52
CA LYS A 64 -10.97 5.08 -7.13
C LYS A 64 -11.03 6.55 -6.70
N ASN A 65 -10.01 7.03 -5.98
CA ASN A 65 -9.96 8.42 -5.51
C ASN A 65 -8.51 8.94 -5.52
N PRO A 66 -8.14 9.85 -6.44
CA PRO A 66 -6.78 10.40 -6.55
C PRO A 66 -6.26 11.10 -5.28
N THR A 67 -7.16 11.58 -4.41
CA THR A 67 -6.79 12.30 -3.18
C THR A 67 -6.66 11.39 -1.96
N ALA A 68 -7.17 10.15 -2.04
CA ALA A 68 -7.03 9.15 -1.00
C ALA A 68 -5.57 8.66 -0.91
N PRO A 69 -5.15 8.06 0.23
CA PRO A 69 -3.80 7.53 0.39
C PRO A 69 -3.39 6.57 -0.75
N SER A 70 -4.28 5.66 -1.15
CA SER A 70 -4.04 4.73 -2.26
C SER A 70 -3.87 5.44 -3.61
N GLY A 71 -4.69 6.44 -3.90
CA GLY A 71 -4.60 7.25 -5.12
C GLY A 71 -3.31 8.06 -5.21
N LYS A 72 -2.86 8.62 -4.10
CA LYS A 72 -1.55 9.28 -4.03
C LYS A 72 -0.42 8.29 -4.27
N LEU A 73 -0.45 7.13 -3.62
CA LEU A 73 0.54 6.06 -3.84
C LEU A 73 0.58 5.65 -5.33
N TYR A 74 -0.58 5.48 -5.95
CA TYR A 74 -0.67 5.11 -7.36
C TYR A 74 0.02 6.10 -8.29
N GLN A 75 -0.15 7.41 -8.04
CA GLN A 75 0.52 8.45 -8.84
C GLN A 75 2.06 8.38 -8.78
N TYR A 76 2.64 7.82 -7.72
CA TYR A 76 4.08 7.57 -7.66
C TYR A 76 4.46 6.28 -8.38
N LEU A 77 3.67 5.22 -8.23
CA LEU A 77 3.93 3.93 -8.86
C LEU A 77 3.77 3.96 -10.39
N SER A 78 2.85 4.78 -10.91
CA SER A 78 2.55 4.86 -12.34
C SER A 78 3.50 5.78 -13.12
N LYS A 79 4.47 6.40 -12.45
CA LYS A 79 5.48 7.29 -13.06
C LYS A 79 6.82 6.60 -13.33
N ILE A 80 6.92 5.32 -12.97
CA ILE A 80 8.11 4.49 -13.16
C ILE A 80 8.13 3.97 -14.60
#